data_AF-A0A3A8ZBZ2-F1
#
_entry.id   AF-A0A3A8ZBZ2-F1
#
_cell.length_a   1.000
_cell.length_b   1.000
_cell.length_c   1.000
_cell.angle_alpha   90.00
_cell.angle_beta   90.00
_cell.angle_gamma   90.00
#
_symmetry.space_group_name_H-M   'P 1'
#
loop_
_entity.id
_entity.type
_entity.pdbx_description
1 polymer ?
#
loop_
_entity_poly.entity_id
_entity_poly.type
_entity_poly.pdbx_seq_one_letter_code
_entity_poly.pdbx_strand_id
1 'polypeptide(L)'
;MDRGEFLSILRESMEGLIPMDEVEKNIQFYRSYFDESGQADREVIEELGDPRLIARTIIDAYKASKGPMADYYTEQARSEYSREHSGQYGDFANQKGGGGSGRRFAWLEKAIGWFVVLFVAIVFFVVAVAVVGVFVGYVLPVILLIVLIKILADYFRR
;
A
#
# COMPACT_ATOMS: atom_id res chain seq x y z
N MET A 1 -22.41 17.88 -29.53
CA MET A 1 -22.03 16.56 -29.03
C MET A 1 -22.37 15.53 -30.08
N ASP A 2 -21.36 14.83 -30.57
CA ASP A 2 -21.50 13.71 -31.49
C ASP A 2 -21.31 12.37 -30.75
N ARG A 3 -21.51 11.26 -31.45
CA ARG A 3 -21.32 9.92 -30.89
C ARG A 3 -19.90 9.69 -30.35
N GLY A 4 -18.88 10.22 -31.03
CA GLY A 4 -17.49 10.07 -30.60
C GLY A 4 -17.24 10.77 -29.27
N GLU A 5 -17.70 12.02 -29.15
CA GLU A 5 -17.65 12.83 -27.94
C GLU A 5 -18.44 12.19 -26.79
N PHE A 6 -19.58 11.56 -27.09
CA PHE A 6 -20.36 10.81 -26.11
C PHE A 6 -19.61 9.63 -25.54
N LEU A 7 -19.09 8.77 -26.40
CA LEU A 7 -18.37 7.58 -25.97
C LEU A 7 -17.05 7.95 -25.27
N SER A 8 -16.38 9.05 -25.67
CA SER A 8 -15.17 9.52 -24.99
C SER A 8 -15.47 10.03 -23.58
N ILE A 9 -16.50 10.87 -23.40
CA ILE A 9 -16.87 11.38 -22.07
C ILE A 9 -17.35 10.23 -21.18
N LEU A 10 -18.15 9.31 -21.72
CA LEU A 10 -18.60 8.13 -21.00
C LEU A 10 -17.41 7.29 -20.52
N ARG A 11 -16.43 7.06 -21.40
CA ARG A 11 -15.20 6.29 -21.09
C ARG A 11 -14.39 6.98 -20.00
N GLU A 12 -14.02 8.23 -20.21
CA GLU A 12 -13.21 9.03 -19.27
C GLU A 12 -13.88 9.10 -17.88
N SER A 13 -15.21 9.15 -17.83
CA SER A 13 -15.96 9.18 -16.57
C SER A 13 -15.94 7.85 -15.81
N MET A 14 -15.60 6.73 -16.47
CA MET A 14 -15.52 5.39 -15.86
C MET A 14 -14.07 4.94 -15.59
N GLU A 15 -13.10 5.43 -16.36
CA GLU A 15 -11.68 5.08 -16.23
C GLU A 15 -11.16 5.36 -14.81
N GLY A 16 -10.39 4.41 -14.27
CA GLY A 16 -9.82 4.50 -12.92
C GLY A 16 -10.83 4.34 -11.77
N LEU A 17 -12.13 4.21 -12.05
CA LEU A 17 -13.17 3.93 -11.05
C LEU A 17 -13.70 2.50 -11.13
N ILE A 18 -13.67 1.89 -12.32
CA ILE A 18 -13.96 0.47 -12.56
C ILE A 18 -12.87 -0.15 -13.44
N PRO A 19 -12.66 -1.48 -13.39
CA PRO A 19 -11.68 -2.16 -14.23
C PRO A 19 -11.88 -1.91 -15.73
N MET A 20 -10.78 -1.87 -16.49
CA MET A 20 -10.80 -1.51 -17.91
C MET A 20 -11.61 -2.47 -18.78
N ASP A 21 -11.70 -3.74 -18.40
CA ASP A 21 -12.57 -4.72 -19.05
C ASP A 21 -14.05 -4.35 -18.95
N GLU A 22 -14.49 -3.83 -17.80
CA GLU A 22 -15.86 -3.35 -17.62
C GLU A 22 -16.09 -2.01 -18.34
N VAL A 23 -15.10 -1.11 -18.36
CA VAL A 23 -15.16 0.12 -19.18
C VAL A 23 -15.40 -0.24 -20.65
N GLU A 24 -14.55 -1.10 -21.21
CA GLU A 24 -14.63 -1.42 -22.64
C GLU A 24 -15.92 -2.13 -23.01
N LYS A 25 -16.40 -3.04 -22.14
CA LYS A 25 -17.68 -3.71 -22.31
C LYS A 25 -18.85 -2.73 -22.38
N ASN A 26 -18.88 -1.73 -21.51
CA ASN A 26 -19.92 -0.70 -21.53
C ASN A 26 -19.80 0.20 -22.76
N ILE A 27 -18.57 0.61 -23.12
CA ILE A 27 -18.35 1.41 -24.33
C ILE A 27 -18.77 0.65 -25.59
N GLN A 28 -18.48 -0.65 -25.67
CA GLN A 28 -18.94 -1.50 -26.76
C GLN A 28 -20.46 -1.59 -26.81
N PHE A 29 -21.12 -1.76 -25.67
CA PHE A 29 -22.58 -1.80 -25.59
C PHE A 29 -23.23 -0.51 -26.13
N TYR A 30 -22.79 0.66 -25.65
CA TYR A 30 -23.33 1.92 -26.15
C TYR A 30 -22.95 2.17 -27.61
N ARG A 31 -21.75 1.78 -28.03
CA ARG A 31 -21.35 1.84 -29.44
C ARG A 31 -22.34 1.07 -30.31
N SER A 32 -22.66 -0.18 -29.95
CA SER A 32 -23.66 -0.99 -30.65
C SER A 32 -25.05 -0.35 -30.62
N TYR A 33 -25.46 0.24 -29.50
CA TYR A 33 -26.75 0.95 -29.41
C TYR A 33 -26.87 2.08 -30.44
N PHE A 34 -25.83 2.89 -30.61
CA PHE A 34 -25.79 3.91 -31.66
C PHE A 34 -25.84 3.34 -33.07
N ASP A 35 -25.25 2.17 -33.32
CA ASP A 35 -25.29 1.52 -34.64
C ASP A 35 -26.66 0.90 -34.94
N GLU A 36 -27.33 0.37 -33.91
CA GLU A 36 -28.60 -0.35 -34.04
C GLU A 36 -29.83 0.57 -33.98
N SER A 37 -29.72 1.78 -33.41
CA SER A 37 -30.85 2.71 -33.30
C SER A 37 -31.40 3.15 -34.67
N GLY A 38 -30.54 3.21 -35.69
CA GLY A 38 -30.90 3.71 -37.03
C GLY A 38 -31.29 5.19 -37.05
N GLN A 39 -31.13 5.90 -35.94
CA GLN A 39 -31.45 7.32 -35.75
C GLN A 39 -30.20 8.19 -35.94
N ALA A 40 -30.39 9.50 -36.05
CA ALA A 40 -29.26 10.42 -36.04
C ALA A 40 -28.61 10.45 -34.64
N ASP A 41 -27.29 10.54 -34.56
CA ASP A 41 -26.53 10.57 -33.30
C ASP A 41 -27.12 11.53 -32.25
N ARG A 42 -27.60 12.70 -32.70
CA ARG A 42 -28.18 13.72 -31.82
C ARG A 42 -29.48 13.27 -31.15
N GLU A 43 -30.34 12.56 -31.87
CA GLU A 43 -31.61 12.04 -31.34
C GLU A 43 -31.34 10.94 -30.30
N VAL A 44 -30.39 10.06 -30.59
CA VAL A 44 -29.92 9.02 -29.64
C VAL A 44 -29.33 9.65 -28.38
N ILE A 45 -28.54 10.71 -28.51
CA ILE A 45 -27.97 11.42 -27.35
C ILE A 45 -29.07 12.12 -26.53
N GLU A 46 -30.07 12.71 -27.17
CA GLU A 46 -31.22 13.33 -26.47
C GLU A 46 -32.05 12.27 -25.72
N GLU A 47 -32.18 11.06 -26.26
CA GLU A 47 -32.83 9.93 -25.60
C GLU A 47 -32.02 9.41 -24.40
N LEU A 48 -30.70 9.22 -24.58
CA LEU A 48 -29.81 8.68 -23.55
C LEU A 48 -29.51 9.70 -22.42
N GLY A 49 -29.43 10.98 -22.76
CA GLY A 49 -29.08 12.06 -21.83
C GLY A 49 -27.57 12.24 -21.62
N ASP A 50 -27.19 12.74 -20.45
CA ASP A 50 -25.78 13.07 -20.14
C ASP A 50 -24.94 11.79 -19.93
N PRO A 51 -23.86 11.57 -20.72
CA PRO A 51 -22.98 10.41 -20.56
C PRO A 51 -22.38 10.28 -19.15
N ARG A 52 -22.19 11.39 -18.43
CA ARG A 52 -21.64 11.38 -17.06
C ARG A 52 -22.60 10.77 -16.05
N LEU A 53 -23.91 10.99 -16.23
CA LEU A 53 -24.93 10.38 -15.38
C LEU A 53 -25.05 8.88 -15.64
N ILE A 54 -24.92 8.48 -16.90
CA ILE A 54 -24.84 7.08 -17.30
C ILE A 54 -23.62 6.41 -16.67
N ALA A 55 -22.43 7.01 -16.82
CA ALA A 55 -21.19 6.53 -16.21
C ALA A 55 -21.36 6.32 -14.69
N ARG A 56 -21.92 7.32 -13.99
CA ARG A 56 -22.18 7.25 -12.56
C ARG A 56 -23.08 6.06 -12.20
N THR A 57 -24.15 5.84 -12.97
CA THR A 57 -25.07 4.72 -12.74
C THR A 57 -24.37 3.38 -12.93
N ILE A 58 -23.53 3.25 -13.96
CA ILE A 58 -22.73 2.04 -14.21
C ILE A 58 -21.75 1.78 -13.06
N ILE A 59 -21.05 2.82 -12.60
CA ILE A 59 -20.11 2.73 -11.48
C ILE A 59 -20.84 2.31 -10.20
N ASP A 60 -21.97 2.94 -9.89
CA ASP A 60 -22.75 2.65 -8.69
C ASP A 60 -23.31 1.21 -8.74
N ALA A 61 -23.81 0.77 -9.89
CA ALA A 61 -24.27 -0.60 -10.10
C ALA A 61 -23.12 -1.61 -9.98
N TYR A 62 -21.95 -1.30 -10.56
CA TYR A 62 -20.76 -2.14 -10.44
C TYR A 62 -20.33 -2.27 -8.98
N LYS A 63 -20.21 -1.16 -8.24
CA LYS A 63 -19.83 -1.17 -6.82
C LYS A 63 -20.83 -1.94 -5.98
N ALA A 64 -22.13 -1.73 -6.21
CA ALA A 64 -23.18 -2.48 -5.52
C ALA A 64 -23.05 -3.99 -5.77
N SER A 65 -22.69 -4.41 -6.99
CA SER A 65 -22.48 -5.83 -7.33
C SER A 65 -21.29 -6.48 -6.60
N LYS A 66 -20.26 -5.70 -6.24
CA LYS A 66 -19.06 -6.18 -5.54
C LYS A 66 -19.20 -6.11 -4.02
N GLY A 67 -20.20 -5.40 -3.50
CA GLY A 67 -20.48 -5.30 -2.07
C GLY A 67 -19.25 -4.81 -1.27
N PRO A 68 -18.86 -5.48 -0.17
CA PRO A 68 -17.72 -5.07 0.64
C PRO A 68 -16.37 -5.01 -0.11
N MET A 69 -16.26 -5.66 -1.26
CA MET A 69 -15.03 -5.68 -2.07
C MET A 69 -14.94 -4.52 -3.07
N ALA A 70 -15.96 -3.65 -3.15
CA ALA A 70 -16.02 -2.56 -4.13
C ALA A 70 -14.79 -1.64 -4.07
N ASP A 71 -14.33 -1.30 -2.86
CA ASP A 71 -13.17 -0.43 -2.66
C ASP A 71 -11.88 -1.07 -3.19
N TYR A 72 -11.70 -2.38 -2.98
CA TYR A 72 -10.55 -3.11 -3.51
C TYR A 72 -10.48 -3.07 -5.03
N TYR A 73 -11.61 -3.32 -5.71
CA TYR A 73 -11.65 -3.28 -7.17
C TYR A 73 -11.49 -1.86 -7.73
N THR A 74 -12.01 -0.85 -7.03
CA THR A 74 -11.82 0.55 -7.40
C THR A 74 -10.34 0.94 -7.30
N GLU A 75 -9.68 0.56 -6.20
CA GLU A 75 -8.24 0.82 -6.02
C GLU A 75 -7.39 0.07 -7.05
N GLN A 76 -7.76 -1.18 -7.36
CA GLN A 76 -7.13 -1.95 -8.42
C GLN A 76 -7.23 -1.23 -9.78
N ALA A 77 -8.43 -0.82 -10.17
CA ALA A 77 -8.67 -0.08 -11.41
C ALA A 77 -7.88 1.24 -11.46
N ARG A 78 -7.85 1.97 -10.35
CA ARG A 78 -7.08 3.21 -10.24
C ARG A 78 -5.58 2.98 -10.39
N SER A 79 -5.07 1.91 -9.80
CA SER A 79 -3.65 1.54 -9.88
C SER A 79 -3.24 1.13 -11.30
N GLU A 80 -4.14 0.46 -12.03
CA GLU A 80 -3.95 0.04 -13.41
C GLU A 80 -3.98 1.25 -14.35
N TYR A 81 -5.02 2.08 -14.26
CA TYR A 81 -5.12 3.34 -15.00
C TYR A 81 -3.90 4.24 -14.77
N SER A 82 -3.49 4.38 -13.50
CA SER A 82 -2.32 5.19 -13.16
C SER A 82 -1.04 4.64 -13.78
N ARG A 83 -0.82 3.31 -13.81
CA ARG A 83 0.38 2.74 -14.45
C ARG A 83 0.43 2.96 -15.95
N GLU A 84 -0.72 2.93 -16.61
CA GLU A 84 -0.85 3.14 -18.05
C GLU A 84 -0.65 4.61 -18.43
N HIS A 85 -1.13 5.54 -17.61
CA HIS A 85 -0.98 6.98 -17.82
C HIS A 85 0.26 7.62 -17.18
N SER A 86 0.92 6.98 -16.20
CA SER A 86 2.10 7.53 -15.50
C SER A 86 3.43 7.32 -16.23
N GLY A 87 3.41 7.17 -17.55
CA GLY A 87 4.62 7.18 -18.37
C GLY A 87 5.36 8.54 -18.36
N GLN A 88 4.74 9.59 -17.81
CA GLN A 88 5.27 10.94 -17.82
C GLN A 88 4.82 11.69 -16.57
N TYR A 89 5.75 12.35 -15.88
CA TYR A 89 5.60 13.13 -14.64
C TYR A 89 5.50 12.35 -13.34
N GLY A 90 6.65 12.34 -12.65
CA GLY A 90 6.79 11.91 -11.28
C GLY A 90 6.39 12.99 -10.28
N ASP A 91 6.18 12.48 -9.08
CA ASP A 91 6.16 13.15 -7.79
C ASP A 91 5.06 14.19 -7.57
N PHE A 92 4.71 14.36 -6.29
CA PHE A 92 3.70 15.28 -5.76
C PHE A 92 2.24 14.79 -5.80
N ALA A 93 1.88 13.88 -4.87
CA ALA A 93 0.69 14.06 -4.03
C ALA A 93 0.59 12.99 -2.92
N ASN A 94 1.09 13.38 -1.74
CA ASN A 94 0.54 13.14 -0.41
C ASN A 94 -0.49 12.01 -0.16
N GLN A 95 -0.13 11.15 0.80
CA GLN A 95 -0.80 11.06 2.10
C GLN A 95 -2.29 10.70 2.12
N LYS A 96 -2.59 9.39 2.18
CA LYS A 96 -3.40 8.73 3.24
C LYS A 96 -3.74 7.29 2.83
N GLY A 97 -3.43 6.36 3.74
CA GLY A 97 -4.21 5.14 3.92
C GLY A 97 -3.80 3.93 3.08
N GLY A 98 -3.16 2.97 3.75
CA GLY A 98 -3.50 1.54 3.65
C GLY A 98 -3.14 0.77 2.37
N GLY A 99 -2.27 -0.24 2.52
CA GLY A 99 -2.23 -1.40 1.61
C GLY A 99 -1.17 -1.34 0.52
N GLY A 100 0.09 -1.50 0.90
CA GLY A 100 1.23 -1.46 -0.02
C GLY A 100 1.38 -2.71 -0.91
N SER A 101 1.47 -2.48 -2.21
CA SER A 101 2.27 -3.30 -3.15
C SER A 101 2.51 -2.52 -4.44
N GLY A 102 3.74 -2.05 -4.67
CA GLY A 102 4.02 -1.20 -5.83
C GLY A 102 5.47 -0.94 -6.20
N ARG A 103 6.41 -1.83 -5.85
CA ARG A 103 7.67 -2.10 -6.60
C ARG A 103 8.68 -0.98 -6.92
N ARG A 104 8.58 0.25 -6.41
CA ARG A 104 9.68 1.24 -6.47
C ARG A 104 10.31 1.62 -5.12
N PHE A 105 9.93 0.92 -4.05
CA PHE A 105 10.48 1.07 -2.69
C PHE A 105 11.06 -0.24 -2.09
N ALA A 106 11.50 -1.18 -2.93
CA ALA A 106 12.01 -2.48 -2.44
C ALA A 106 13.33 -2.39 -1.62
N TRP A 107 14.00 -1.24 -1.62
CA TRP A 107 15.21 -1.01 -0.81
C TRP A 107 14.94 -0.39 0.57
N LEU A 108 13.80 0.30 0.78
CA LEU A 108 13.51 0.93 2.08
C LEU A 108 12.91 -0.07 3.08
N GLU A 109 12.12 -1.06 2.64
CA GLU A 109 11.63 -2.10 3.56
C GLU A 109 12.76 -3.00 4.06
N LYS A 110 13.75 -3.26 3.20
CA LYS A 110 14.95 -4.00 3.58
C LYS A 110 15.81 -3.22 4.58
N ALA A 111 15.76 -1.88 4.54
CA ALA A 111 16.39 -1.02 5.53
C ALA A 111 15.65 -1.07 6.88
N ILE A 112 14.32 -1.01 6.93
CA ILE A 112 13.54 -1.06 8.19
C ILE A 112 13.71 -2.41 8.90
N GLY A 113 13.68 -3.53 8.17
CA GLY A 113 13.97 -4.84 8.76
C GLY A 113 15.38 -4.92 9.36
N TRP A 114 16.35 -4.33 8.67
CA TRP A 114 17.73 -4.28 9.18
C TRP A 114 17.88 -3.33 10.38
N PHE A 115 17.11 -2.24 10.45
CA PHE A 115 17.05 -1.36 11.62
C PHE A 115 16.48 -2.07 12.85
N VAL A 116 15.45 -2.92 12.70
CA VAL A 116 14.92 -3.71 13.83
C VAL A 116 15.95 -4.74 14.30
N VAL A 117 16.62 -5.43 13.39
CA VAL A 117 17.69 -6.38 13.73
C VAL A 117 18.86 -5.66 14.42
N LEU A 118 19.25 -4.49 13.93
CA LEU A 118 20.30 -3.66 14.53
C LEU A 118 19.88 -3.17 15.93
N PHE A 119 18.63 -2.74 16.11
CA PHE A 119 18.11 -2.31 17.40
C PHE A 119 18.11 -3.44 18.42
N VAL A 120 17.66 -4.64 18.03
CA VAL A 120 17.70 -5.84 18.89
C VAL A 120 19.14 -6.23 19.24
N ALA A 121 20.06 -6.16 18.27
CA ALA A 121 21.48 -6.44 18.52
C ALA A 121 22.12 -5.44 19.49
N ILE A 122 21.80 -4.14 19.37
CA ILE A 122 22.28 -3.10 20.29
C ILE A 122 21.74 -3.34 21.70
N VAL A 123 20.44 -3.62 21.84
CA VAL A 123 19.81 -3.92 23.14
C VAL A 123 20.49 -5.14 23.79
N PHE A 124 20.70 -6.21 23.03
CA PHE A 124 21.39 -7.40 23.53
C PHE A 124 22.83 -7.10 23.99
N PHE A 125 23.57 -6.30 23.20
CA PHE A 125 24.93 -5.90 23.55
C PHE A 125 24.99 -5.06 24.84
N VAL A 126 24.08 -4.10 25.01
CA VAL A 126 23.99 -3.30 26.24
C VAL A 126 23.70 -4.17 27.45
N VAL A 127 22.78 -5.13 27.33
CA VAL A 127 22.48 -6.09 28.41
C VAL A 127 23.70 -6.94 28.74
N ALA A 128 24.41 -7.46 27.74
CA ALA A 128 25.61 -8.27 27.96
C ALA A 128 26.71 -7.48 28.70
N VAL A 129 26.97 -6.24 28.30
CA VAL A 129 27.94 -5.37 28.98
C VAL A 129 27.51 -5.05 30.42
N ALA A 130 26.23 -4.78 30.64
CA ALA A 130 25.70 -4.55 31.98
C ALA A 130 25.87 -5.79 32.88
N VAL A 131 25.58 -6.99 32.37
CA VAL A 131 25.75 -8.25 33.11
C VAL A 131 27.23 -8.48 33.45
N VAL A 132 28.14 -8.28 32.50
CA VAL A 132 29.59 -8.41 32.76
C VAL A 132 30.07 -7.35 33.75
N GLY A 133 29.61 -6.11 33.63
CA GLY A 133 29.95 -5.03 34.55
C GLY A 133 29.48 -5.31 35.98
N VAL A 134 28.26 -5.80 36.15
CA VAL A 134 27.74 -6.26 37.45
C VAL A 134 28.53 -7.47 37.94
N PHE A 135 28.83 -8.44 37.07
CA PHE A 135 29.60 -9.62 37.47
C PHE A 135 31.00 -9.23 37.95
N VAL A 136 31.75 -8.42 37.20
CA VAL A 136 33.08 -7.94 37.62
C VAL A 136 32.96 -7.06 38.86
N GLY A 137 31.98 -6.16 38.92
CA GLY A 137 31.79 -5.23 40.03
C GLY A 137 31.45 -5.91 41.36
N TYR A 138 30.70 -7.02 41.34
CA TYR A 138 30.28 -7.71 42.57
C TYR A 138 31.03 -9.02 42.83
N VAL A 139 31.31 -9.82 41.81
CA VAL A 139 31.96 -11.13 41.98
C VAL A 139 33.46 -10.96 42.27
N LEU A 140 34.13 -10.01 41.62
CA LEU A 140 35.56 -9.78 41.85
C LEU A 140 35.87 -9.35 43.30
N PRO A 141 35.20 -8.37 43.92
CA PRO A 141 35.46 -8.03 45.32
C PRO A 141 35.07 -9.16 46.29
N VAL A 142 34.03 -9.94 45.99
CA VAL A 142 33.64 -11.10 46.82
C VAL A 142 34.71 -12.19 46.76
N ILE A 143 35.24 -12.51 45.57
CA ILE A 143 36.35 -13.45 45.41
C ILE A 143 37.58 -12.94 46.16
N LEU A 144 37.90 -11.64 46.04
CA LEU A 144 39.03 -11.03 46.74
C LEU A 144 38.88 -11.13 48.26
N LEU A 145 37.67 -10.92 48.79
CA LEU A 145 37.34 -11.12 50.20
C LEU A 145 37.55 -12.57 50.65
N ILE A 146 37.07 -13.54 49.88
CA ILE A 146 37.24 -14.97 50.17
C ILE A 146 38.73 -15.34 50.19
N VAL A 147 39.50 -14.86 49.20
CA VAL A 147 40.95 -15.08 49.12
C VAL A 147 41.66 -14.44 50.31
N LEU A 148 41.28 -13.22 50.71
CA LEU A 148 41.86 -12.54 51.87
C LEU A 148 41.58 -13.30 53.17
N ILE A 149 40.34 -13.75 53.38
CA ILE A 149 39.97 -14.58 54.54
C ILE A 149 40.76 -15.88 54.54
N LYS A 150 40.91 -16.53 53.37
CA LYS A 150 41.69 -17.76 53.26
C LYS A 150 43.16 -17.53 53.60
N ILE A 151 43.77 -16.45 53.10
CA ILE A 151 45.16 -16.09 53.42
C ILE A 151 45.33 -15.81 54.91
N LEU A 152 44.41 -15.05 55.54
CA LEU A 152 44.45 -14.83 56.99
C LEU A 152 44.29 -16.13 57.78
N ALA A 153 43.37 -17.01 57.36
CA ALA A 153 43.15 -18.30 58.02
C ALA A 153 44.36 -19.23 57.90
N ASP A 154 45.02 -19.28 56.74
CA ASP A 154 46.28 -20.03 56.57
C ASP A 154 47.45 -19.40 57.32
N TYR A 155 47.48 -18.06 57.43
CA TYR A 155 48.50 -17.34 58.21
C TYR A 155 48.35 -17.60 59.72
N PHE A 156 47.12 -17.63 60.25
CA PHE A 156 46.85 -17.94 61.65
C PHE A 156 46.97 -19.44 62.00
N ARG A 157 46.96 -20.32 60.99
CA ARG A 157 47.09 -21.77 61.16
C ARG A 157 48.55 -22.25 61.08
N ARG A 158 49.49 -21.37 60.72
CA ARG A 158 50.96 -21.58 60.84
C ARG A 158 51.48 -21.01 62.15
#